data_AF-A0A2N2X9S5-F1
#
_entry.id   AF-A0A2N2X9S5-F1
#
_cell.length_a   1.000
_cell.length_b   1.000
_cell.length_c   1.000
_cell.angle_alpha   90.00
_cell.angle_beta   90.00
_cell.angle_gamma   90.00
#
_symmetry.space_group_name_H-M   'P 1'
#
loop_
_entity.id
_entity.type
_entity.pdbx_description
1 polymer ?
#
loop_
_entity_poly.entity_id
_entity_poly.type
_entity_poly.pdbx_seq_one_letter_code
_entity_poly.pdbx_strand_id
1 'polypeptide(L)'
;VLGFMHSVIDILAGIPSVVYGVWGILVIVPFVGDNLAPFFNAESSGYSILAGALVLAVMTIPYVLNMLIEVFNSIAVEYKEASLSLGATYWETIKFVVLKKGLSGILSAFGLGISKALGETIAVLMVVGNVVQFPKSVFDAGYPLPALIANNYGEMMSIPFYDSALMLAALLLFIIVIFFNVAARYLIQKTTITQ
;
A
#
# COMPACT_ATOMS: atom_id res chain seq x y z
N VAL A 1 20.35 -11.13 -14.33
CA VAL A 1 19.27 -10.11 -14.32
C VAL A 1 18.26 -10.38 -13.22
N LEU A 2 17.56 -11.53 -13.21
CA LEU A 2 16.54 -11.85 -12.19
C LEU A 2 17.09 -11.89 -10.75
N GLY A 3 18.26 -12.51 -10.52
CA GLY A 3 18.86 -12.54 -9.17
C GLY A 3 19.22 -11.14 -8.65
N PHE A 4 19.76 -10.27 -9.52
CA PHE A 4 20.07 -8.89 -9.17
C PHE A 4 18.80 -8.07 -8.85
N MET A 5 17.74 -8.23 -9.66
CA MET A 5 16.46 -7.57 -9.39
C MET A 5 15.84 -8.01 -8.06
N HIS A 6 15.91 -9.31 -7.74
CA HIS A 6 15.41 -9.81 -6.46
C HIS A 6 16.15 -9.16 -5.29
N SER A 7 17.49 -9.10 -5.35
CA SER A 7 18.29 -8.42 -4.32
C SER A 7 17.93 -6.93 -4.17
N VAL A 8 17.66 -6.23 -5.28
CA VAL A 8 17.21 -4.83 -5.21
C VAL A 8 15.85 -4.72 -4.52
N ILE A 9 14.90 -5.61 -4.84
CA ILE A 9 13.57 -5.61 -4.21
C ILE A 9 13.68 -5.91 -2.71
N ASP A 10 14.54 -6.85 -2.31
CA ASP A 10 14.77 -7.19 -0.90
C ASP A 10 15.38 -6.02 -0.12
N ILE A 11 16.35 -5.32 -0.73
CA ILE A 11 16.93 -4.11 -0.14
C ILE A 11 15.83 -3.04 0.03
N LEU A 12 15.00 -2.80 -0.99
CA LEU A 12 13.90 -1.84 -0.93
C LEU A 12 12.86 -2.21 0.13
N ALA A 13 12.56 -3.50 0.29
CA ALA A 13 11.65 -4.01 1.30
C ALA A 13 12.19 -3.85 2.74
N GLY A 14 13.51 -3.83 2.90
CA GLY A 14 14.18 -3.62 4.19
C GLY A 14 14.30 -2.16 4.63
N ILE A 15 13.95 -1.19 3.77
CA ILE A 15 14.02 0.24 4.11
C ILE A 15 12.92 0.59 5.14
N PRO A 16 13.27 1.23 6.27
CA PRO A 16 12.27 1.69 7.24
C PRO A 16 11.29 2.71 6.64
N SER A 17 10.02 2.66 7.05
CA SER A 17 8.97 3.54 6.53
C SER A 17 9.26 5.04 6.71
N VAL A 18 9.96 5.42 7.78
CA VAL A 18 10.43 6.81 8.02
C VAL A 18 11.29 7.31 6.87
N VAL A 19 12.15 6.46 6.29
CA VAL A 19 13.05 6.86 5.19
C VAL A 19 12.23 7.17 3.94
N TYR A 20 11.21 6.36 3.63
CA TYR A 20 10.25 6.68 2.58
C TYR A 20 9.48 7.97 2.86
N GLY A 21 9.12 8.24 4.13
CA GLY A 21 8.51 9.51 4.54
C GLY A 21 9.41 10.72 4.29
N VAL A 22 10.69 10.64 4.68
CA VAL A 22 11.69 11.71 4.42
C VAL A 22 11.89 11.91 2.92
N TRP A 23 12.05 10.84 2.15
CA TRP A 23 12.10 10.93 0.68
C TRP A 23 10.83 11.57 0.11
N GLY A 24 9.68 11.23 0.65
CA GLY A 24 8.40 11.83 0.30
C GLY A 24 8.37 13.33 0.52
N ILE A 25 8.86 13.83 1.67
CA ILE A 25 8.99 15.27 1.95
C ILE A 25 9.94 15.95 0.96
N LEU A 26 11.08 15.33 0.67
CA LEU A 26 12.13 15.96 -0.13
C LEU A 26 11.84 15.94 -1.64
N VAL A 27 11.11 14.94 -2.11
CA VAL A 27 10.91 14.70 -3.55
C VAL A 27 9.45 14.78 -3.93
N ILE A 28 8.58 14.01 -3.26
CA ILE A 28 7.17 13.88 -3.66
C ILE A 28 6.37 15.13 -3.32
N VAL A 29 6.53 15.71 -2.14
CA VAL A 29 5.79 16.91 -1.72
C VAL A 29 6.07 18.10 -2.66
N PRO A 30 7.33 18.47 -2.96
CA PRO A 30 7.63 19.49 -3.97
C PRO A 30 7.12 19.12 -5.36
N PHE A 31 7.26 17.85 -5.77
CA PHE A 31 6.73 17.40 -7.05
C PHE A 31 5.21 17.58 -7.16
N VAL A 32 4.47 17.27 -6.08
CA VAL A 32 3.02 17.46 -6.04
C VAL A 32 2.66 18.95 -6.07
N GLY A 33 3.30 19.76 -5.24
CA GLY A 33 3.00 21.20 -5.10
C GLY A 33 3.40 22.03 -6.32
N ASP A 34 4.58 21.79 -6.87
CA ASP A 34 5.17 22.66 -7.90
C ASP A 34 4.85 22.20 -9.33
N ASN A 35 4.50 20.91 -9.54
CA ASN A 35 4.31 20.34 -10.88
C ASN A 35 2.90 19.77 -11.07
N LEU A 36 2.47 18.81 -10.24
CA LEU A 36 1.18 18.14 -10.43
C LEU A 36 -0.01 19.07 -10.17
N ALA A 37 -0.03 19.77 -9.03
CA ALA A 37 -1.17 20.62 -8.69
C ALA A 37 -1.38 21.75 -9.73
N PRO A 38 -0.33 22.49 -10.17
CA PRO A 38 -0.47 23.49 -11.22
C PRO A 38 -0.89 22.89 -12.57
N PHE A 39 -0.42 21.69 -12.92
CA PHE A 39 -0.83 21.00 -14.13
C PHE A 39 -2.35 20.72 -14.16
N PHE A 40 -2.97 20.49 -13.00
CA PHE A 40 -4.41 20.30 -12.86
C PHE A 40 -5.17 21.59 -12.49
N ASN A 41 -4.53 22.77 -12.57
CA ASN A 41 -5.10 24.06 -12.12
C ASN A 41 -5.60 24.03 -10.67
N ALA A 42 -4.90 23.27 -9.82
CA ALA A 42 -5.15 23.19 -8.38
C ALA A 42 -4.03 23.90 -7.62
N GLU A 43 -4.37 24.51 -6.49
CA GLU A 43 -3.39 25.03 -5.54
C GLU A 43 -3.15 23.99 -4.44
N SER A 44 -1.89 23.71 -4.13
CA SER A 44 -1.51 22.77 -3.07
C SER A 44 -0.18 23.18 -2.46
N SER A 45 -0.03 22.99 -1.15
CA SER A 45 1.27 23.09 -0.48
C SER A 45 2.18 21.88 -0.77
N GLY A 46 1.72 20.93 -1.58
CA GLY A 46 2.36 19.63 -1.81
C GLY A 46 2.01 18.60 -0.74
N TYR A 47 1.89 19.03 0.52
CA TYR A 47 1.41 18.20 1.62
C TYR A 47 -0.07 17.87 1.44
N SER A 48 -0.35 16.66 0.97
CA SER A 48 -1.66 16.31 0.45
C SER A 48 -1.93 14.82 0.56
N ILE A 49 -3.21 14.44 0.42
CA ILE A 49 -3.61 13.03 0.32
C ILE A 49 -2.93 12.35 -0.87
N LEU A 50 -2.79 13.06 -2.00
CA LEU A 50 -2.08 12.55 -3.17
C LEU A 50 -0.61 12.25 -2.86
N ALA A 51 0.10 13.15 -2.18
CA ALA A 51 1.49 12.91 -1.79
C ALA A 51 1.62 11.67 -0.88
N GLY A 52 0.70 11.53 0.10
CA GLY A 52 0.60 10.33 0.93
C GLY A 52 0.37 9.06 0.12
N ALA A 53 -0.55 9.09 -0.84
CA ALA A 53 -0.87 7.96 -1.70
C ALA A 53 0.32 7.56 -2.59
N LEU A 54 1.05 8.53 -3.15
CA LEU A 54 2.23 8.28 -3.99
C LEU A 54 3.36 7.62 -3.20
N VAL A 55 3.65 8.12 -1.99
CA VAL A 55 4.68 7.53 -1.13
C VAL A 55 4.31 6.11 -0.74
N LEU A 56 3.06 5.86 -0.34
CA LEU A 56 2.57 4.52 -0.03
C LEU A 56 2.63 3.58 -1.22
N ALA A 57 2.27 4.05 -2.41
CA ALA A 57 2.32 3.25 -3.63
C ALA A 57 3.76 2.76 -3.87
N VAL A 58 4.74 3.66 -3.84
CA VAL A 58 6.16 3.31 -4.03
C VAL A 58 6.64 2.33 -2.95
N MET A 59 6.29 2.58 -1.69
CA MET A 59 6.66 1.73 -0.56
C MET A 59 6.04 0.33 -0.63
N THR A 60 4.83 0.19 -1.19
CA THR A 60 4.10 -1.09 -1.23
C THR A 60 4.53 -1.97 -2.41
N ILE A 61 5.11 -1.39 -3.46
CA ILE A 61 5.65 -2.13 -4.62
C ILE A 61 6.56 -3.30 -4.22
N PRO A 62 7.66 -3.11 -3.45
CA PRO A 62 8.57 -4.21 -3.15
C PRO A 62 7.88 -5.33 -2.36
N TYR A 63 6.92 -4.99 -1.49
CA TYR A 63 6.13 -5.98 -0.76
C TYR A 63 5.27 -6.83 -1.69
N VAL A 64 4.51 -6.20 -2.59
CA VAL A 64 3.65 -6.93 -3.54
C VAL A 64 4.50 -7.75 -4.51
N LEU A 65 5.64 -7.22 -4.96
CA LEU A 65 6.56 -7.95 -5.84
C LEU A 65 7.10 -9.23 -5.21
N ASN A 66 7.56 -9.18 -3.96
CA ASN A 66 8.06 -10.38 -3.28
C ASN A 66 6.98 -11.45 -3.13
N MET A 67 5.76 -11.05 -2.78
CA MET A 67 4.61 -11.96 -2.74
C MET A 67 4.29 -12.57 -4.11
N LEU A 68 4.34 -11.78 -5.19
CA LEU A 68 4.11 -12.28 -6.55
C LEU A 68 5.21 -13.25 -7.01
N ILE A 69 6.47 -12.98 -6.67
CA ILE A 69 7.59 -13.88 -6.98
C ILE A 69 7.38 -15.23 -6.30
N GLU A 70 6.97 -15.24 -5.03
CA GLU A 70 6.67 -16.48 -4.30
C GLU A 70 5.51 -17.26 -4.93
N VAL A 71 4.44 -16.56 -5.32
CA VAL A 71 3.32 -17.17 -6.06
C VAL A 71 3.79 -17.82 -7.36
N PHE A 72 4.59 -17.13 -8.18
CA PHE A 72 5.06 -17.71 -9.45
C PHE A 72 6.09 -18.84 -9.26
N ASN A 73 6.90 -18.79 -8.20
CA ASN A 73 7.85 -19.85 -7.86
C ASN A 73 7.16 -21.10 -7.32
N SER A 74 5.98 -20.97 -6.70
CA SER A 74 5.17 -22.11 -6.25
C SER A 74 4.54 -22.93 -7.38
N ILE A 75 4.52 -22.38 -8.61
CA ILE A 75 3.96 -23.08 -9.77
C ILE A 75 5.00 -24.07 -10.30
N ALA A 76 4.68 -25.36 -10.15
CA ALA A 76 5.43 -26.50 -10.67
C ALA A 76 5.91 -26.29 -12.13
N VAL A 77 7.19 -26.58 -12.37
CA VAL A 77 7.86 -26.36 -13.67
C VAL A 77 7.26 -27.29 -14.73
N GLU A 78 6.79 -28.45 -14.32
CA GLU A 78 6.15 -29.47 -15.14
C GLU A 78 4.94 -28.92 -15.91
N TYR A 79 4.18 -28.00 -15.31
CA TYR A 79 3.06 -27.34 -16.01
C TYR A 79 3.54 -26.49 -17.20
N LYS A 80 4.70 -25.86 -17.08
CA LYS A 80 5.29 -25.03 -18.14
C LYS A 80 5.87 -25.91 -19.24
N GLU A 81 6.61 -26.95 -18.87
CA GLU A 81 7.21 -27.90 -19.82
C GLU A 81 6.16 -28.70 -20.59
N ALA A 82 5.08 -29.14 -19.94
CA ALA A 82 3.98 -29.82 -20.59
C ALA A 82 3.29 -28.93 -21.64
N SER A 83 3.05 -27.65 -21.30
CA SER A 83 2.47 -26.69 -22.25
C SER A 83 3.35 -26.47 -23.47
N LEU A 84 4.66 -26.28 -23.27
CA LEU A 84 5.61 -26.07 -24.37
C LEU A 84 5.75 -27.33 -25.24
N SER A 85 5.70 -28.52 -24.65
CA SER A 85 5.77 -29.80 -25.37
C SER A 85 4.56 -30.05 -26.27
N LEU A 86 3.41 -29.41 -25.98
CA LEU A 86 2.21 -29.43 -26.83
C LEU A 86 2.30 -28.44 -28.00
N GLY A 87 3.44 -27.78 -28.21
CA GLY A 87 3.65 -26.79 -29.27
C GLY A 87 3.17 -25.38 -28.93
N ALA A 88 2.81 -25.11 -27.66
CA ALA A 88 2.46 -23.77 -27.23
C ALA A 88 3.69 -22.86 -27.20
N THR A 89 3.47 -21.57 -27.47
CA THR A 89 4.48 -20.52 -27.33
C THR A 89 4.66 -20.12 -25.86
N TYR A 90 5.81 -19.52 -25.53
CA TYR A 90 6.06 -18.97 -24.18
C TYR A 90 4.95 -18.02 -23.70
N TRP A 91 4.40 -17.20 -24.60
CA TRP A 91 3.32 -16.28 -24.26
C TRP A 91 2.02 -17.00 -23.92
N GLU A 92 1.68 -18.06 -24.66
CA GLU A 92 0.50 -18.89 -24.38
C GLU A 92 0.66 -19.64 -23.06
N THR A 93 1.85 -20.20 -22.78
CA THR A 93 2.14 -20.82 -21.49
C THR A 93 2.00 -19.82 -20.34
N ILE A 94 2.53 -18.60 -20.47
CA ILE A 94 2.38 -17.56 -19.45
C ILE A 94 0.89 -17.23 -19.24
N LYS A 95 0.17 -16.93 -20.31
CA LYS A 95 -1.21 -16.45 -20.24
C LYS A 95 -2.19 -17.51 -19.74
N PHE A 96 -2.12 -18.73 -20.29
CA PHE A 96 -3.13 -19.75 -20.08
C PHE A 96 -2.79 -20.75 -18.97
N VAL A 97 -1.51 -20.87 -18.59
CA VAL A 97 -1.07 -21.79 -17.54
C VAL A 97 -0.63 -21.02 -16.30
N VAL A 98 0.42 -20.19 -16.43
CA VAL A 98 1.03 -19.51 -15.28
C VAL A 98 0.09 -18.51 -14.63
N LEU A 99 -0.47 -17.57 -15.40
CA LEU A 99 -1.38 -16.55 -14.86
C LEU A 99 -2.69 -17.16 -14.36
N LYS A 100 -3.21 -18.18 -15.06
CA LYS A 100 -4.46 -18.85 -14.66
C LYS A 100 -4.32 -19.59 -13.33
N LYS A 101 -3.23 -20.36 -13.18
CA LYS A 101 -2.94 -21.11 -11.95
C LYS A 101 -2.54 -20.20 -10.80
N GLY A 102 -1.83 -19.11 -11.08
CA GLY A 102 -1.39 -18.13 -10.10
C GLY A 102 -2.46 -17.11 -9.69
N LEU A 103 -3.64 -17.08 -10.33
CA LEU A 103 -4.62 -16.00 -10.16
C LEU A 103 -5.05 -15.78 -8.71
N SER A 104 -5.30 -16.85 -7.96
CA SER A 104 -5.66 -16.76 -6.53
C SER A 104 -4.51 -16.18 -5.71
N GLY A 105 -3.27 -16.58 -6.00
CA GLY A 105 -2.06 -16.04 -5.38
C GLY A 105 -1.84 -14.57 -5.72
N ILE A 106 -2.04 -14.16 -6.97
CA ILE A 106 -1.93 -12.77 -7.43
C ILE A 106 -2.94 -11.89 -6.67
N LEU A 107 -4.21 -12.31 -6.62
CA LEU A 107 -5.25 -11.59 -5.89
C LEU A 107 -4.95 -11.51 -4.39
N SER A 108 -4.39 -12.57 -3.82
CA SER A 108 -3.93 -12.58 -2.42
C SER A 108 -2.80 -11.58 -2.19
N ALA A 109 -1.79 -11.54 -3.08
CA ALA A 109 -0.67 -10.61 -2.98
C ALA A 109 -1.12 -9.14 -3.01
N PHE A 110 -2.03 -8.78 -3.94
CA PHE A 110 -2.59 -7.44 -3.99
C PHE A 110 -3.47 -7.12 -2.78
N GLY A 111 -4.33 -8.05 -2.36
CA GLY A 111 -5.18 -7.87 -1.17
C GLY A 111 -4.36 -7.63 0.10
N LEU A 112 -3.31 -8.42 0.31
CA LEU A 112 -2.38 -8.25 1.43
C LEU A 112 -1.59 -6.93 1.32
N GLY A 113 -1.21 -6.51 0.11
CA GLY A 113 -0.56 -5.23 -0.13
C GLY A 113 -1.44 -4.04 0.28
N ILE A 114 -2.73 -4.08 -0.05
CA ILE A 114 -3.71 -3.06 0.37
C ILE A 114 -3.85 -3.06 1.89
N SER A 115 -4.00 -4.22 2.53
CA SER A 115 -4.08 -4.31 3.99
C SER A 115 -2.84 -3.74 4.68
N LYS A 116 -1.65 -3.98 4.12
CA LYS A 116 -0.40 -3.39 4.63
C LYS A 116 -0.43 -1.86 4.49
N ALA A 117 -0.76 -1.34 3.31
CA ALA A 117 -0.82 0.10 3.05
C ALA A 117 -1.81 0.83 3.97
N LEU A 118 -2.96 0.21 4.29
CA LEU A 118 -3.92 0.76 5.26
C LEU A 118 -3.36 0.85 6.69
N GLY A 119 -2.43 -0.03 7.05
CA GLY A 119 -1.74 0.00 8.34
C GLY A 119 -0.53 0.93 8.39
N GLU A 120 -0.06 1.42 7.24
CA GLU A 120 1.10 2.31 7.19
C GLU A 120 0.76 3.68 7.77
N THR A 121 1.46 4.03 8.83
CA THR A 121 1.16 5.23 9.63
C THR A 121 2.25 6.28 9.51
N ILE A 122 3.52 5.88 9.62
CA ILE A 122 4.64 6.82 9.79
C ILE A 122 4.98 7.55 8.49
N ALA A 123 5.06 6.83 7.36
CA ALA A 123 5.35 7.45 6.08
C ALA A 123 4.28 8.48 5.68
N VAL A 124 3.00 8.14 5.89
CA VAL A 124 1.86 9.00 5.56
C VAL A 124 1.81 10.23 6.46
N LEU A 125 2.00 10.03 7.77
CA LEU A 125 2.05 11.09 8.77
C LEU A 125 3.02 12.22 8.37
N MET A 126 4.13 11.87 7.69
CA MET A 126 5.15 12.84 7.31
C MET A 126 4.79 13.71 6.09
N VAL A 127 3.87 13.26 5.23
CA VAL A 127 3.62 13.90 3.91
C VAL A 127 2.19 14.37 3.68
N VAL A 128 1.23 13.93 4.48
CA VAL A 128 -0.21 14.22 4.27
C VAL A 128 -0.65 15.60 4.77
N GLY A 129 0.20 16.28 5.55
CA GLY A 129 -0.02 17.64 6.06
C GLY A 129 -0.63 17.72 7.47
N ASN A 130 -1.32 16.68 7.94
CA ASN A 130 -1.89 16.56 9.30
C ASN A 130 -2.84 17.70 9.69
N VAL A 131 -3.62 18.21 8.73
CA VAL A 131 -4.60 19.27 8.95
C VAL A 131 -5.97 18.66 9.23
N VAL A 132 -6.60 19.03 10.35
CA VAL A 132 -7.97 18.61 10.69
C VAL A 132 -8.97 19.30 9.77
N GLN A 133 -9.15 18.76 8.58
CA GLN A 133 -10.13 19.23 7.60
C GLN A 133 -10.72 18.07 6.82
N PHE A 134 -11.94 18.25 6.31
CA PHE A 134 -12.50 17.32 5.34
C PHE A 134 -11.95 17.68 3.95
N PRO A 135 -11.14 16.81 3.32
CA PRO A 135 -10.57 17.08 2.02
C PRO A 135 -11.68 17.12 0.95
N LYS A 136 -11.65 18.15 0.10
CA LYS A 136 -12.55 18.29 -1.05
C LYS A 136 -11.88 17.85 -2.35
N SER A 137 -10.54 17.83 -2.36
CA SER A 137 -9.68 17.41 -3.46
C SER A 137 -8.58 16.46 -2.97
N VAL A 138 -8.00 15.69 -3.89
CA VAL A 138 -6.81 14.86 -3.60
C VAL A 138 -5.56 15.71 -3.29
N PHE A 139 -5.57 16.97 -3.71
CA PHE A 139 -4.51 17.94 -3.46
C PHE A 139 -4.61 18.60 -2.08
N ASP A 140 -5.70 18.38 -1.35
CA ASP A 140 -5.88 18.91 -0.01
C ASP A 140 -5.09 18.08 1.00
N ALA A 141 -4.61 18.75 2.05
CA ALA A 141 -4.08 18.09 3.24
C ALA A 141 -5.20 17.30 3.93
N GLY A 142 -4.81 16.18 4.54
CA GLY A 142 -5.70 15.37 5.36
C GLY A 142 -5.08 15.06 6.71
N TYR A 143 -5.86 14.45 7.59
CA TYR A 143 -5.37 13.93 8.86
C TYR A 143 -5.84 12.49 9.09
N PRO A 144 -5.04 11.50 8.70
CA PRO A 144 -5.36 10.09 8.93
C PRO A 144 -5.56 9.80 10.42
N LEU A 145 -6.54 8.97 10.78
CA LEU A 145 -6.79 8.58 12.17
C LEU A 145 -5.54 8.02 12.88
N PRO A 146 -4.70 7.16 12.27
CA PRO A 146 -3.47 6.69 12.91
C PRO A 146 -2.49 7.83 13.23
N ALA A 147 -2.35 8.79 12.31
CA ALA A 147 -1.52 9.98 12.47
C ALA A 147 -2.08 10.91 13.57
N LEU A 148 -3.40 11.05 13.63
CA LEU A 148 -4.10 11.84 14.65
C LEU A 148 -3.85 11.29 16.05
N ILE A 149 -3.95 9.98 16.21
CA ILE A 149 -3.67 9.32 17.49
C ILE A 149 -2.18 9.48 17.84
N ALA A 150 -1.27 9.19 16.90
CA ALA A 150 0.17 9.23 17.16
C ALA A 150 0.67 10.63 17.59
N ASN A 151 0.23 11.70 16.92
CA ASN A 151 0.67 13.06 17.24
C ASN A 151 0.09 13.59 18.56
N ASN A 152 -1.15 13.22 18.90
CA ASN A 152 -1.87 13.83 20.02
C ASN A 152 -1.84 12.98 21.29
N TYR A 153 -1.32 11.75 21.23
CA TYR A 153 -1.23 10.85 22.39
C TYR A 153 -0.43 11.46 23.56
N GLY A 154 0.65 12.19 23.26
CA GLY A 154 1.47 12.84 24.30
C GLY A 154 0.75 13.98 25.03
N GLU A 155 -0.21 14.63 24.37
CA GLU A 155 -1.00 15.75 24.89
C GLU A 155 -2.36 15.29 25.44
N MET A 156 -2.60 13.98 25.56
CA MET A 156 -3.91 13.40 25.90
C MET A 156 -4.47 13.88 27.25
N MET A 157 -3.59 14.23 28.20
CA MET A 157 -3.98 14.72 29.53
C MET A 157 -4.02 16.26 29.65
N SER A 158 -3.78 16.99 28.56
CA SER A 158 -3.69 18.46 28.58
C SER A 158 -5.05 19.14 28.73
N ILE A 159 -6.14 18.52 28.27
CA ILE A 159 -7.49 19.10 28.19
C ILE A 159 -8.52 18.07 28.72
N PRO A 160 -9.52 18.49 29.53
CA PRO A 160 -10.60 17.60 29.96
C PRO A 160 -11.32 16.93 28.78
N PHE A 161 -11.61 15.63 28.90
CA PHE A 161 -12.28 14.78 27.89
C PHE A 161 -11.50 14.50 26.60
N TYR A 162 -10.29 15.03 26.44
CA TYR A 162 -9.47 14.75 25.26
C TYR A 162 -8.98 13.30 25.21
N ASP A 163 -8.74 12.73 26.38
CA ASP A 163 -8.48 11.32 26.63
C ASP A 163 -9.61 10.42 26.07
N SER A 164 -10.84 10.77 26.39
CA SER A 164 -12.03 10.03 25.95
C SER A 164 -12.23 10.14 24.43
N ALA A 165 -11.97 11.32 23.86
CA ALA A 165 -12.05 11.54 22.41
C ALA A 165 -11.00 10.74 21.63
N LEU A 166 -9.75 10.71 22.11
CA LEU A 166 -8.67 9.93 21.48
C LEU A 166 -8.90 8.42 21.59
N MET A 167 -9.44 7.95 22.73
CA MET A 167 -9.83 6.54 22.88
C MET A 167 -10.98 6.15 21.95
N LEU A 168 -11.96 7.03 21.74
CA LEU A 168 -13.00 6.81 20.73
C LEU A 168 -12.41 6.74 19.32
N ALA A 169 -11.49 7.63 18.97
CA ALA A 169 -10.80 7.60 17.67
C ALA A 169 -10.02 6.30 17.47
N ALA A 170 -9.33 5.81 18.50
CA ALA A 170 -8.63 4.53 18.48
C ALA A 170 -9.60 3.34 18.31
N LEU A 171 -10.75 3.35 19.00
CA LEU A 171 -11.78 2.34 18.84
C LEU A 171 -12.36 2.32 17.42
N LEU A 172 -12.64 3.50 16.84
CA LEU A 172 -13.11 3.63 15.46
C LEU A 172 -12.07 3.08 14.48
N LEU A 173 -10.80 3.46 14.64
CA LEU A 173 -9.72 2.95 13.81
C LEU A 173 -9.62 1.42 13.91
N PHE A 174 -9.70 0.86 15.12
CA PHE A 174 -9.67 -0.58 15.34
C PHE A 174 -10.79 -1.31 14.61
N ILE A 175 -12.03 -0.81 14.70
CA ILE A 175 -13.19 -1.36 13.99
C ILE A 175 -12.98 -1.31 12.47
N ILE A 176 -12.51 -0.17 11.95
CA ILE A 176 -12.24 0.00 10.51
C ILE A 176 -11.18 -0.99 10.04
N VAL A 177 -10.06 -1.10 10.77
CA VAL A 177 -8.96 -2.02 10.43
C VAL A 177 -9.43 -3.47 10.45
N ILE A 178 -10.20 -3.89 11.47
CA ILE A 178 -10.76 -5.25 11.51
C ILE A 178 -11.69 -5.50 10.33
N PHE A 179 -12.58 -4.56 10.04
CA PHE A 179 -13.53 -4.67 8.94
C PHE A 179 -12.80 -4.91 7.60
N PHE A 180 -11.80 -4.08 7.28
CA PHE A 180 -11.02 -4.23 6.05
C PHE A 180 -10.22 -5.54 6.01
N ASN A 181 -9.59 -5.93 7.12
CA ASN A 181 -8.82 -7.18 7.18
C ASN A 181 -9.70 -8.43 6.99
N VAL A 182 -10.86 -8.46 7.65
CA VAL A 182 -11.81 -9.58 7.53
C VAL A 182 -12.39 -9.62 6.11
N ALA A 183 -12.78 -8.47 5.56
CA ALA A 183 -13.31 -8.39 4.19
C ALA A 183 -12.26 -8.85 3.16
N ALA A 184 -11.02 -8.39 3.26
CA ALA A 184 -9.93 -8.81 2.39
C ALA A 184 -9.68 -10.32 2.46
N ARG A 185 -9.61 -10.87 3.68
CA ARG A 185 -9.43 -12.32 3.89
C ARG A 185 -10.59 -13.14 3.33
N TYR A 186 -11.82 -12.68 3.50
CA TYR A 186 -13.00 -13.36 2.97
C TYR A 186 -13.02 -13.40 1.44
N LEU A 187 -12.70 -12.28 0.78
CA LEU A 187 -12.60 -12.21 -0.68
C LEU A 187 -11.54 -13.18 -1.21
N ILE A 188 -10.37 -13.22 -0.58
CA ILE A 188 -9.26 -14.11 -0.95
C ILE A 188 -9.65 -15.59 -0.81
N GLN A 189 -10.31 -15.97 0.29
CA GLN A 189 -10.73 -17.36 0.52
C GLN A 189 -11.73 -17.83 -0.55
N LYS A 190 -12.70 -16.98 -0.93
CA LYS A 190 -13.64 -17.32 -1.99
C LYS A 190 -12.94 -17.60 -3.32
N THR A 191 -11.95 -16.80 -3.69
CA THR A 191 -11.22 -17.01 -4.95
C THR A 191 -10.33 -18.26 -4.92
N THR A 192 -9.86 -18.68 -3.75
CA THR A 192 -9.08 -19.91 -3.59
C THR A 192 -9.95 -21.17 -3.71
N ILE A 193 -11.18 -21.15 -3.20
CA ILE A 193 -12.11 -22.31 -3.22
C ILE A 193 -12.70 -22.57 -4.62
N THR A 194 -12.62 -21.59 -5.53
CA THR A 194 -13.24 -21.70 -6.87
C THR A 194 -12.28 -22.26 -7.95
N GLN A 195 -11.07 -22.68 -7.58
CA GLN A 195 -10.07 -23.32 -8.46
C GLN A 195 -9.72 -24.72 -7.98
#